data_AF-A0A966NUP2-F1
#
_entry.id   AF-A0A966NUP2-F1
#
_cell.length_a   1.000
_cell.length_b   1.000
_cell.length_c   1.000
_cell.angle_alpha   90.00
_cell.angle_beta   90.00
_cell.angle_gamma   90.00
#
_symmetry.space_group_name_H-M   'P 1'
#
loop_
_entity.id
_entity.type
_entity.pdbx_description
1 polymer ?
#
loop_
_entity_poly.entity_id
_entity_poly.type
_entity_poly.pdbx_seq_one_letter_code
_entity_poly.pdbx_strand_id
1 'polypeptide(L)'
;MTIDVTVTANSNIAPAPFPRDLYEEQLRDIDRFEIAIEQYLAGEITEDVFRVMRLNNGIYGQRQGGTNQMVRIKFPAGSIRPEHWDVMADLADEFSRGWGHITTRQNIQFHFVELRRIPELLRRIAAVGLTSREACGDTVRNV
;
A
#
# COMPACT_ATOMS: atom_id res chain seq x y z
N MET A 1 23.06 -8.71 -51.98
CA MET A 1 24.12 -8.19 -51.08
C MET A 1 23.45 -7.86 -49.76
N THR A 2 23.35 -8.88 -48.92
CA THR A 2 22.86 -8.84 -47.54
C THR A 2 23.96 -8.26 -46.64
N ILE A 3 23.60 -7.36 -45.73
CA ILE A 3 24.45 -6.99 -44.61
C ILE A 3 23.80 -7.59 -43.37
N ASP A 4 24.28 -8.77 -42.96
CA ASP A 4 24.05 -9.33 -41.64
C ASP A 4 24.83 -8.50 -40.62
N VAL A 5 24.12 -7.77 -39.76
CA VAL A 5 24.71 -7.17 -38.56
C VAL A 5 24.54 -8.15 -37.42
N THR A 6 25.47 -9.09 -37.32
CA THR A 6 25.58 -9.97 -36.15
C THR A 6 26.05 -9.14 -34.96
N VAL A 7 25.11 -8.67 -34.13
CA VAL A 7 25.44 -8.10 -32.81
C VAL A 7 25.79 -9.25 -31.89
N THR A 8 27.07 -9.55 -31.74
CA THR A 8 27.57 -10.42 -30.68
C THR A 8 27.48 -9.66 -29.36
N ALA A 9 26.31 -9.70 -28.73
CA ALA A 9 26.15 -9.26 -27.36
C ALA A 9 26.83 -10.28 -26.43
N ASN A 10 28.07 -9.97 -26.02
CA ASN A 10 28.67 -10.59 -24.85
C ASN A 10 27.92 -10.09 -23.61
N SER A 11 26.73 -10.63 -23.34
CA SER A 11 25.98 -10.34 -22.13
C SER A 11 26.26 -11.41 -21.07
N ASN A 12 27.38 -11.28 -20.35
CA ASN A 12 27.59 -11.91 -19.04
C ASN A 12 26.75 -11.24 -17.94
N ILE A 13 25.67 -10.55 -18.31
CA ILE A 13 24.72 -9.93 -17.40
C ILE A 13 23.64 -10.98 -17.15
N ALA A 14 23.55 -11.46 -15.90
CA ALA A 14 22.43 -12.30 -15.49
C ALA A 14 21.12 -11.62 -15.92
N PRO A 15 20.15 -12.37 -16.46
CA PRO A 15 18.87 -11.79 -16.84
C PRO A 15 18.32 -11.02 -15.64
N ALA A 16 17.80 -9.80 -15.89
CA ALA A 16 17.14 -9.04 -14.85
C ALA A 16 16.11 -9.97 -14.19
N PRO A 17 16.09 -10.06 -12.85
CA PRO A 17 15.16 -10.95 -12.16
C PRO A 17 13.76 -10.64 -12.67
N PHE A 18 12.99 -11.69 -12.96
CA PHE A 18 11.58 -11.53 -13.34
C PHE A 18 10.93 -10.57 -12.34
N PRO A 19 10.14 -9.59 -12.81
CA PRO A 19 9.39 -8.73 -11.90
C PRO A 19 8.65 -9.64 -10.93
N ARG A 20 8.92 -9.49 -9.62
CA ARG A 20 8.16 -10.21 -8.62
C ARG A 20 6.69 -9.94 -8.88
N ASP A 21 5.85 -10.96 -8.76
CA ASP A 21 4.41 -10.74 -8.74
C ASP A 21 4.06 -9.99 -7.46
N LEU A 22 4.11 -8.66 -7.56
CA LEU A 22 3.89 -7.74 -6.46
C LEU A 22 2.46 -7.86 -5.93
N TYR A 23 1.51 -8.31 -6.75
CA TYR A 23 0.11 -8.43 -6.36
C TYR A 23 -0.08 -9.59 -5.38
N GLU A 24 0.40 -10.79 -5.72
CA GLU A 24 0.30 -11.96 -4.85
C GLU A 24 1.10 -11.80 -3.54
N GLU A 25 2.26 -11.12 -3.61
CA GLU A 25 3.02 -10.77 -2.40
C GLU A 25 2.24 -9.80 -1.51
N GLN A 26 1.65 -8.77 -2.11
CA GLN A 26 0.83 -7.79 -1.40
C GLN A 26 -0.39 -8.43 -0.75
N LEU A 27 -1.08 -9.37 -1.41
CA LEU A 27 -2.20 -10.09 -0.83
C LEU A 27 -1.79 -10.91 0.41
N ARG A 28 -0.68 -11.65 0.32
CA ARG A 28 -0.14 -12.40 1.48
C ARG A 28 0.20 -11.49 2.67
N ASP A 29 0.73 -10.30 2.39
CA ASP A 29 1.02 -9.33 3.44
C ASP A 29 -0.25 -8.73 4.04
N ILE A 30 -1.29 -8.51 3.23
CA ILE A 30 -2.60 -8.08 3.71
C ILE A 30 -3.22 -9.14 4.62
N ASP A 31 -3.17 -10.42 4.24
CA ASP A 31 -3.72 -11.51 5.06
C ASP A 31 -2.97 -11.65 6.40
N ARG A 32 -1.63 -11.50 6.39
CA ARG A 32 -0.85 -11.43 7.64
C ARG A 32 -1.25 -10.25 8.51
N PHE A 33 -1.52 -9.10 7.90
CA PHE A 33 -1.93 -7.91 8.61
C PHE A 33 -3.35 -8.05 9.20
N GLU A 34 -4.26 -8.71 8.49
CA GLU A 34 -5.61 -9.03 8.98
C GLU A 34 -5.54 -9.94 10.22
N ILE A 35 -4.73 -11.00 10.19
CA ILE A 35 -4.47 -11.84 11.37
C ILE A 35 -3.92 -11.01 12.54
N ALA A 36 -2.96 -10.11 12.28
CA ALA A 36 -2.41 -9.25 13.31
C ALA A 36 -3.46 -8.28 13.91
N ILE A 37 -4.40 -7.78 13.10
CA ILE A 37 -5.54 -6.99 13.59
C ILE A 37 -6.41 -7.83 14.52
N GLU A 38 -6.73 -9.06 14.15
CA GLU A 38 -7.54 -9.96 14.98
C GLU A 38 -6.87 -10.25 16.33
N GLN A 39 -5.58 -10.61 16.31
CA GLN A 39 -4.79 -10.84 17.52
C GLN A 39 -4.71 -9.60 18.42
N TYR A 40 -4.55 -8.42 17.82
CA TYR A 40 -4.54 -7.16 18.58
C TYR A 40 -5.90 -6.88 19.22
N LEU A 41 -6.99 -7.04 18.48
CA LEU A 41 -8.35 -6.84 18.99
C LEU A 41 -8.75 -7.88 20.04
N ALA A 42 -8.18 -9.08 19.98
CA ALA A 42 -8.31 -10.13 21.00
C ALA A 42 -7.43 -9.88 22.24
N GLY A 43 -6.48 -8.93 22.17
CA GLY A 43 -5.54 -8.63 23.25
C GLY A 43 -4.35 -9.59 23.34
N GLU A 44 -4.12 -10.41 22.31
CA GLU A 44 -3.02 -11.38 22.25
C GLU A 44 -1.66 -10.71 21.96
N ILE A 45 -1.68 -9.61 21.21
CA ILE A 45 -0.49 -8.79 20.95
C ILE A 45 -0.65 -7.38 21.54
N THR A 46 0.46 -6.82 22.03
CA THR A 46 0.47 -5.50 22.67
C THR A 46 0.39 -4.36 21.64
N GLU A 47 -0.05 -3.17 22.07
CA GLU A 47 -0.08 -1.97 21.20
C GLU A 47 1.30 -1.68 20.60
N ASP A 48 2.39 -1.90 21.32
CA ASP A 48 3.74 -1.63 20.79
C ASP A 48 4.12 -2.56 19.64
N VAL A 49 3.80 -3.86 19.76
CA VAL A 49 4.02 -4.83 18.69
C VAL A 49 3.14 -4.51 17.49
N PHE A 50 1.85 -4.26 17.75
CA PHE A 50 0.88 -3.93 16.71
C PHE A 50 1.21 -2.61 16.01
N ARG A 51 1.69 -1.61 16.75
CA ARG A 51 2.09 -0.30 16.21
C ARG A 51 3.15 -0.44 15.13
N VAL A 52 4.16 -1.30 15.31
CA VAL A 52 5.19 -1.53 14.29
C VAL A 52 4.59 -2.11 13.01
N MET A 53 3.74 -3.13 13.13
CA MET A 53 3.07 -3.76 11.98
C MET A 53 2.16 -2.76 11.25
N ARG A 54 1.38 -2.00 12.00
CA ARG A 54 0.46 -0.97 11.48
C ARG A 54 1.22 0.11 10.70
N LEU A 55 2.31 0.63 11.26
CA LEU A 55 3.12 1.67 10.61
C LEU A 55 3.77 1.17 9.31
N ASN A 56 4.26 -0.07 9.28
CA ASN A 56 4.85 -0.65 8.06
C ASN A 56 3.83 -0.80 6.92
N ASN A 57 2.55 -0.93 7.25
CA ASN A 57 1.45 -1.01 6.29
C ASN A 57 0.87 0.35 5.89
N GLY A 58 1.52 1.46 6.28
CA GLY A 58 1.07 2.80 5.90
C GLY A 58 -0.10 3.33 6.72
N ILE A 59 -0.32 2.77 7.90
CA ILE A 59 -1.49 3.03 8.73
C ILE A 59 -1.04 3.73 10.03
N TYR A 60 -1.74 4.78 10.42
CA TYR A 60 -1.47 5.51 11.67
C TYR A 60 -2.70 5.55 12.56
N GLY A 61 -2.48 5.36 13.86
CA GLY A 61 -3.49 5.65 14.88
C GLY A 61 -3.87 7.12 14.90
N GLN A 62 -5.16 7.41 15.03
CA GLN A 62 -5.65 8.76 15.21
C GLN A 62 -5.85 9.09 16.69
N ARG A 63 -5.52 10.33 17.09
CA ARG A 63 -5.67 10.82 18.47
C ARG A 63 -7.11 11.03 18.92
N GLN A 64 -8.08 10.93 18.01
CA GLN A 64 -9.49 11.21 18.25
C GLN A 64 -10.22 10.08 19.00
N GLY A 65 -9.50 9.04 19.43
CA GLY A 65 -10.04 7.91 20.17
C GLY A 65 -10.66 6.83 19.26
N GLY A 66 -10.83 5.64 19.83
CA GLY A 66 -11.36 4.47 19.13
C GLY A 66 -10.36 3.78 18.22
N THR A 67 -10.87 2.92 17.32
CA THR A 67 -10.08 2.14 16.36
C THR A 67 -9.91 2.84 15.01
N ASN A 68 -10.18 4.14 14.94
CA ASN A 68 -10.05 4.92 13.71
C ASN A 68 -8.58 5.13 13.34
N GLN A 69 -8.27 4.88 12.09
CA GLN A 69 -6.93 5.01 11.53
C GLN A 69 -6.90 6.03 10.39
N MET A 70 -5.70 6.53 10.14
CA MET A 70 -5.35 7.15 8.88
C MET A 70 -4.64 6.13 8.00
N VAL A 71 -5.05 6.00 6.74
CA VAL A 71 -4.42 5.12 5.76
C VAL A 71 -3.79 5.98 4.67
N ARG A 72 -2.50 5.77 4.40
CA ARG A 72 -1.77 6.48 3.36
C ARG A 72 -1.46 5.55 2.18
N ILE A 73 -1.95 5.92 1.02
CA ILE A 73 -1.74 5.18 -0.23
C ILE A 73 -0.59 5.83 -0.99
N LYS A 74 0.37 5.01 -1.44
CA LYS A 74 1.57 5.43 -2.15
C LYS A 74 1.28 5.57 -3.64
N PHE A 75 1.64 6.73 -4.20
CA PHE A 75 1.57 7.02 -5.64
C PHE A 75 2.98 7.35 -6.15
N PRO A 76 3.74 6.35 -6.65
CA PRO A 76 5.09 6.55 -7.14
C PRO A 76 5.15 7.65 -8.19
N ALA A 77 6.09 8.60 -8.03
CA ALA A 77 6.22 9.81 -8.85
C ALA A 77 4.95 10.66 -8.99
N GLY A 78 3.94 10.46 -8.12
CA GLY A 78 2.63 11.11 -8.23
C GLY A 78 1.84 10.72 -9.48
N SER A 79 2.19 9.61 -10.15
CA SER A 79 1.49 9.15 -11.34
C SER A 79 0.14 8.55 -10.95
N ILE A 80 -0.93 9.02 -11.61
CA ILE A 80 -2.30 8.58 -11.35
C ILE A 80 -3.04 8.34 -12.66
N ARG A 81 -3.81 7.26 -12.72
CA ARG A 81 -4.67 6.88 -13.86
C ARG A 81 -6.14 7.14 -13.52
N PRO A 82 -7.04 7.25 -14.51
CA PRO A 82 -8.48 7.43 -14.25
C PRO A 82 -9.05 6.35 -13.31
N GLU A 83 -8.67 5.09 -13.52
CA GLU A 83 -9.13 3.96 -12.69
C GLU A 83 -8.69 4.09 -11.22
N HIS A 84 -7.55 4.74 -10.97
CA HIS A 84 -7.11 5.04 -9.60
C HIS A 84 -8.02 6.08 -8.95
N TRP A 85 -8.47 7.09 -9.70
CA TRP A 85 -9.38 8.11 -9.17
C TRP A 85 -10.74 7.52 -8.80
N ASP A 86 -11.28 6.64 -9.64
CA ASP A 86 -12.54 5.94 -9.35
C ASP A 86 -12.43 5.17 -8.03
N VAL A 87 -11.36 4.37 -7.86
CA VAL A 87 -11.12 3.66 -6.60
C VAL A 87 -10.94 4.63 -5.43
N MET A 88 -10.23 5.75 -5.60
CA MET A 88 -10.06 6.72 -4.51
C MET A 88 -11.39 7.37 -4.11
N ALA A 89 -12.30 7.62 -5.06
CA ALA A 89 -13.63 8.16 -4.77
C ALA A 89 -14.46 7.14 -3.98
N ASP A 90 -14.51 5.89 -4.45
CA ASP A 90 -15.20 4.80 -3.74
C ASP A 90 -14.67 4.61 -2.31
N LEU A 91 -13.35 4.68 -2.14
CA LEU A 91 -12.71 4.57 -0.83
C LEU A 91 -13.05 5.75 0.09
N ALA A 92 -13.15 6.96 -0.46
CA ALA A 92 -13.52 8.15 0.29
C ALA A 92 -14.95 8.05 0.83
N ASP A 93 -15.89 7.60 -0.01
CA ASP A 93 -17.31 7.48 0.32
C ASP A 93 -17.58 6.33 1.29
N GLU A 94 -16.90 5.19 1.13
CA GLU A 94 -17.22 3.98 1.87
C GLU A 94 -16.44 3.81 3.19
N PHE A 95 -15.16 4.21 3.22
CA PHE A 95 -14.27 3.98 4.36
C PHE A 95 -13.88 5.25 5.11
N SER A 96 -14.00 6.42 4.45
CA SER A 96 -13.74 7.73 5.05
C SER A 96 -15.05 8.48 5.26
N ARG A 97 -15.00 9.81 5.31
CA ARG A 97 -16.17 10.69 5.49
C ARG A 97 -16.58 11.41 4.19
N GLY A 98 -16.38 10.77 3.04
CA GLY A 98 -16.62 11.37 1.72
C GLY A 98 -15.48 12.28 1.24
N TRP A 99 -14.31 12.21 1.86
CA TRP A 99 -13.14 13.00 1.44
C TRP A 99 -11.81 12.30 1.75
N GLY A 100 -10.78 12.70 1.02
CA GLY A 100 -9.38 12.31 1.21
C GLY A 100 -8.44 13.51 1.02
N HIS A 101 -7.21 13.39 1.49
CA HIS A 101 -6.21 14.45 1.43
C HIS A 101 -5.07 14.09 0.47
N ILE A 102 -4.78 14.98 -0.47
CA ILE A 102 -3.52 14.93 -1.23
C ILE A 102 -2.40 15.48 -0.34
N THR A 103 -1.28 14.78 -0.30
CA THR A 103 -0.15 15.13 0.55
C THR A 103 0.90 15.94 -0.20
N THR A 104 1.78 16.62 0.55
CA THR A 104 2.97 17.29 -0.01
C THR A 104 3.96 16.34 -0.71
N ARG A 105 3.79 15.03 -0.55
CA ARG A 105 4.56 13.99 -1.25
C ARG A 105 3.73 13.27 -2.32
N GLN A 106 2.67 13.90 -2.82
CA GLN A 106 1.83 13.41 -3.92
C GLN A 106 1.12 12.07 -3.65
N ASN A 107 1.06 11.63 -2.39
CA ASN A 107 0.21 10.52 -1.94
C ASN A 107 -1.22 10.99 -1.65
N ILE A 108 -2.12 10.04 -1.43
CA ILE A 108 -3.48 10.27 -0.92
C ILE A 108 -3.61 9.63 0.47
N GLN A 109 -4.31 10.32 1.38
CA GLN A 109 -4.58 9.87 2.74
C GLN A 109 -6.07 9.90 3.05
N PHE A 110 -6.58 8.80 3.60
CA PHE A 110 -7.93 8.69 4.14
C PHE A 110 -7.88 8.67 5.67
N HIS A 111 -8.85 9.31 6.29
CA HIS A 111 -8.97 9.45 7.74
C HIS A 111 -10.27 8.77 8.21
N PHE A 112 -10.36 8.45 9.50
CA PHE A 112 -11.54 7.79 10.09
C PHE A 112 -11.81 6.38 9.56
N VAL A 113 -10.80 5.72 9.01
CA VAL A 113 -10.94 4.35 8.52
C VAL A 113 -10.97 3.40 9.71
N GLU A 114 -12.03 2.62 9.85
CA GLU A 114 -12.15 1.63 10.92
C GLU A 114 -11.09 0.53 10.75
N LEU A 115 -10.36 0.22 11.83
CA LEU A 115 -9.26 -0.74 11.80
C LEU A 115 -9.62 -2.09 11.16
N ARG A 116 -10.82 -2.64 11.49
CA ARG A 116 -11.30 -3.93 10.97
C ARG A 116 -11.55 -3.92 9.46
N ARG A 117 -11.80 -2.76 8.88
CA ARG A 117 -12.12 -2.59 7.46
C ARG A 117 -10.88 -2.29 6.60
N ILE A 118 -9.72 -2.09 7.22
CA ILE A 118 -8.50 -1.76 6.47
C ILE A 118 -8.07 -2.86 5.51
N PRO A 119 -8.07 -4.16 5.87
CA PRO A 119 -7.68 -5.22 4.93
C PRO A 119 -8.49 -5.18 3.62
N GLU A 120 -9.79 -4.90 3.71
CA GLU A 120 -10.66 -4.72 2.54
C GLU A 120 -10.21 -3.55 1.66
N LEU A 121 -9.95 -2.38 2.26
CA LEU A 121 -9.41 -1.21 1.55
C LEU A 121 -8.07 -1.54 0.88
N LEU A 122 -7.17 -2.26 1.57
CA LEU A 122 -5.87 -2.65 1.02
C LEU A 122 -5.99 -3.59 -0.19
N ARG A 123 -6.96 -4.50 -0.19
CA ARG A 123 -7.26 -5.38 -1.35
C ARG A 123 -7.75 -4.58 -2.56
N ARG A 124 -8.60 -3.57 -2.34
CA ARG A 124 -9.11 -2.70 -3.42
C ARG A 124 -8.01 -1.88 -4.09
N ILE A 125 -7.08 -1.31 -3.32
CA ILE A 125 -5.94 -0.59 -3.91
C ILE A 125 -4.95 -1.55 -4.59
N ALA A 126 -4.76 -2.76 -4.05
CA ALA A 126 -3.92 -3.79 -4.67
C ALA A 126 -4.45 -4.18 -6.05
N ALA A 127 -5.77 -4.29 -6.20
CA ALA A 127 -6.43 -4.65 -7.46
C ALA A 127 -6.15 -3.67 -8.61
N VAL A 128 -5.80 -2.42 -8.29
CA VAL A 128 -5.39 -1.39 -9.26
C VAL A 128 -3.87 -1.12 -9.27
N GLY A 129 -3.08 -2.01 -8.67
CA GLY A 129 -1.63 -1.93 -8.65
C GLY A 129 -1.04 -0.86 -7.72
N LEU A 130 -1.82 -0.37 -6.75
CA LEU A 130 -1.39 0.58 -5.73
C LEU A 130 -1.07 -0.14 -4.41
N THR A 131 -0.25 0.48 -3.56
CA THR A 131 0.14 -0.07 -2.26
C THR A 131 0.21 1.01 -1.18
N SER A 132 -0.03 0.63 0.07
CA SER A 132 0.25 1.45 1.27
C SER A 132 1.52 1.02 1.99
N ARG A 133 2.16 -0.07 1.54
CA ARG A 133 3.36 -0.63 2.17
C ARG A 133 4.49 0.40 2.20
N GLU A 134 5.13 0.52 3.35
CA GLU A 134 6.25 1.45 3.59
C GLU A 134 5.91 2.93 3.28
N ALA A 135 4.62 3.28 3.22
CA ALA A 135 4.22 4.68 3.13
C ALA A 135 4.56 5.46 4.42
N CYS A 136 4.83 4.72 5.50
CA CYS A 136 5.03 5.17 6.88
C CYS A 136 6.12 4.31 7.55
N GLY A 137 6.52 4.66 8.78
CA GLY A 137 7.67 4.02 9.47
C GLY A 137 9.04 4.49 8.96
N ASP A 138 10.12 3.88 9.45
CA ASP A 138 11.52 4.23 9.10
C ASP A 138 11.95 3.54 7.80
N THR A 139 11.26 3.88 6.72
CA THR A 139 11.34 3.21 5.42
C THR A 139 11.42 4.23 4.28
N VAL A 140 11.71 3.74 3.06
CA VAL A 140 11.76 4.60 1.88
C VAL A 140 10.34 5.06 1.51
N ARG A 141 10.09 6.35 1.73
CA ARG A 141 8.80 6.99 1.46
C ARG A 141 8.54 7.12 -0.04
N ASN A 142 7.50 7.86 -0.40
CA ASN A 142 7.21 8.14 -1.81
C ASN A 142 8.38 8.84 -2.50
N VAL A 143 8.80 8.34 -3.65
CA VAL A 143 9.85 8.90 -4.53
C VAL A 143 9.19 9.28 -5.85
#